data_AF-A0A2V8J3B8-F1
#
_entry.id   AF-A0A2V8J3B8-F1
#
_cell.length_a   1.000
_cell.length_b   1.000
_cell.length_c   1.000
_cell.angle_alpha   90.00
_cell.angle_beta   90.00
_cell.angle_gamma   90.00
#
_symmetry.space_group_name_H-M   'P 1'
#
loop_
_entity.id
_entity.type
_entity.pdbx_description
1 polymer ?
#
loop_
_entity_poly.entity_id
_entity_poly.type
_entity_poly.pdbx_seq_one_letter_code
_entity_poly.pdbx_strand_id
1 'polypeptide(L)'
;MLASSASARDDEQGAFDAQDRHAELRRDVDAMTTRLGGERPTTHQVIADAQRLASGYRSIVPLVRTFRPADYALNRQVARRSLEWLARATALYGRDPLVARAFLRSYDAIGGFYCDYGPFYRPGAFVAYAGATRLAQRLLLDGRDNNRFERELERFALAYGTLAAFNGALQTSWTAPYDLPESDPPRPEPTVALKPVELPDVDIARLDAEQRAAWIETQERFGSIAPRVYEARVLLNELSDRLQRQHIALHPVDAANALKMQGYLENAVDLVREGRFDTAIEALTRADYVRAKLKSVTGQ
;
A
#
# COMPACT_ATOMS: atom_id res chain seq x y z
N MET A 1 -37.79 32.49 -16.70
CA MET A 1 -37.60 31.04 -16.57
C MET A 1 -36.76 30.50 -17.74
N LEU A 2 -35.45 30.75 -17.79
CA LEU A 2 -34.57 30.21 -18.85
C LEU A 2 -33.24 29.64 -18.31
N ALA A 3 -33.06 29.53 -16.99
CA ALA A 3 -31.83 29.03 -16.37
C ALA A 3 -31.81 27.51 -16.16
N SER A 4 -32.91 26.79 -16.42
CA SER A 4 -33.06 25.37 -16.08
C SER A 4 -32.53 24.41 -17.15
N SER A 5 -32.34 24.84 -18.40
CA SER A 5 -31.98 23.96 -19.53
C SER A 5 -30.48 23.91 -19.83
N ALA A 6 -29.72 24.92 -19.40
CA ALA A 6 -28.26 24.94 -19.56
C ALA A 6 -27.58 24.04 -18.52
N SER A 7 -27.98 24.16 -17.25
CA SER A 7 -27.48 23.30 -16.16
C SER A 7 -27.72 21.81 -16.45
N ALA A 8 -28.92 21.44 -16.91
CA ALA A 8 -29.24 20.05 -17.23
C ALA A 8 -28.39 19.47 -18.36
N ARG A 9 -28.03 20.28 -19.38
CA ARG A 9 -27.17 19.85 -20.49
C ARG A 9 -25.71 19.73 -20.07
N ASP A 10 -25.23 20.63 -19.23
CA ASP A 10 -23.86 20.56 -18.69
C ASP A 10 -23.70 19.37 -17.73
N ASP A 11 -24.72 19.07 -16.93
CA ASP A 11 -24.76 17.90 -16.04
C ASP A 11 -24.86 16.57 -16.82
N GLU A 12 -25.59 16.54 -17.94
CA GLU A 12 -25.66 15.38 -18.83
C GLU A 12 -24.35 15.13 -19.59
N GLN A 13 -23.73 16.19 -20.11
CA GLN A 13 -22.45 16.10 -20.82
C GLN A 13 -21.32 15.65 -19.88
N GLY A 14 -21.25 16.22 -18.67
CA GLY A 14 -20.25 15.84 -17.67
C GLY A 14 -20.40 14.40 -17.16
N ALA A 15 -21.62 13.85 -17.15
CA ALA A 15 -21.87 12.45 -16.82
C ALA A 15 -21.47 11.49 -17.96
N PHE A 16 -21.74 11.88 -19.21
CA PHE A 16 -21.34 11.12 -20.39
C PHE A 16 -19.80 11.03 -20.49
N ASP A 17 -19.10 12.15 -20.32
CA ASP A 17 -17.65 12.20 -20.36
C ASP A 17 -17.00 11.35 -19.25
N ALA A 18 -17.63 11.28 -18.05
CA ALA A 18 -17.14 10.47 -16.93
C ALA A 18 -17.23 8.96 -17.23
N GLN A 19 -18.34 8.53 -17.84
CA GLN A 19 -18.54 7.13 -18.22
C GLN A 19 -17.54 6.68 -19.28
N ASP A 20 -17.29 7.52 -20.29
CA ASP A 20 -16.31 7.23 -21.34
C ASP A 20 -14.89 7.08 -20.78
N ARG A 21 -14.49 7.95 -19.83
CA ARG A 21 -13.19 7.86 -19.17
C ARG A 21 -13.04 6.64 -18.27
N HIS A 22 -14.08 6.28 -17.52
CA HIS A 22 -14.07 5.03 -16.75
C HIS A 22 -14.01 3.80 -17.65
N ALA A 23 -14.71 3.81 -18.78
CA ALA A 23 -14.68 2.72 -19.76
C ALA A 23 -13.32 2.60 -20.45
N GLU A 24 -12.65 3.72 -20.74
CA GLU A 24 -11.26 3.76 -21.22
C GLU A 24 -10.31 3.15 -20.19
N LEU A 25 -10.31 3.64 -18.94
CA LEU A 25 -9.45 3.12 -17.88
C LEU A 25 -9.69 1.62 -17.61
N ARG A 26 -10.95 1.18 -17.61
CA ARG A 26 -11.29 -0.24 -17.48
C ARG A 26 -10.69 -1.08 -18.60
N ARG A 27 -10.84 -0.65 -19.86
CA ARG A 27 -10.27 -1.36 -21.01
C ARG A 27 -8.74 -1.45 -20.92
N ASP A 28 -8.09 -0.38 -20.48
CA ASP A 28 -6.64 -0.38 -20.25
C ASP A 28 -6.24 -1.39 -19.17
N VAL A 29 -6.94 -1.40 -18.03
CA VAL A 29 -6.70 -2.35 -16.93
C VAL A 29 -6.90 -3.80 -17.39
N ASP A 30 -7.93 -4.06 -18.18
CA ASP A 30 -8.22 -5.39 -18.70
C ASP A 30 -7.14 -5.85 -19.69
N ALA A 31 -6.69 -4.95 -20.57
CA ALA A 31 -5.62 -5.22 -21.52
C ALA A 31 -4.26 -5.48 -20.83
N MET A 32 -3.89 -4.66 -19.85
CA MET A 32 -2.63 -4.86 -19.09
C MET A 32 -2.68 -6.12 -18.22
N THR A 33 -3.85 -6.48 -17.67
CA THR A 33 -4.03 -7.70 -16.89
C THR A 33 -3.91 -8.94 -17.76
N THR A 34 -4.53 -8.93 -18.94
CA THR A 34 -4.40 -9.99 -19.93
C THR A 34 -2.94 -10.15 -20.36
N ARG A 35 -2.25 -9.03 -20.64
CA ARG A 35 -0.83 -9.03 -21.03
C ARG A 35 0.06 -9.62 -19.94
N LEU A 36 -0.15 -9.23 -18.68
CA LEU A 36 0.64 -9.74 -17.55
C LEU A 36 0.41 -11.25 -17.30
N GLY A 37 -0.76 -11.77 -17.67
CA GLY A 37 -1.09 -13.20 -17.58
C GLY A 37 -0.68 -14.05 -18.79
N GLY A 38 -0.24 -13.43 -19.89
CA GLY A 38 0.17 -14.08 -21.13
C GLY A 38 1.69 -14.22 -21.25
N GLU A 39 2.23 -13.97 -22.45
CA GLU A 39 3.67 -13.88 -22.66
C GLU A 39 4.25 -12.74 -21.82
N ARG A 40 5.39 -12.99 -21.15
CA ARG A 40 5.97 -12.09 -20.17
C ARG A 40 6.25 -10.70 -20.79
N PRO A 41 5.56 -9.63 -20.34
CA PRO A 41 5.74 -8.31 -20.94
C PRO A 41 7.14 -7.76 -20.68
N THR A 42 7.62 -6.90 -21.57
CA THR A 42 8.92 -6.22 -21.41
C THR A 42 8.84 -5.14 -20.34
N THR A 43 9.98 -4.79 -19.73
CA THR A 43 10.10 -3.67 -18.77
C THR A 43 9.48 -2.37 -19.33
N HIS A 44 9.73 -2.06 -20.60
CA HIS A 44 9.15 -0.87 -21.26
C HIS A 44 7.63 -0.93 -21.34
N GLN A 45 7.05 -2.09 -21.67
CA GLN A 45 5.60 -2.27 -21.70
C GLN A 45 4.99 -2.10 -20.30
N VAL A 46 5.60 -2.68 -19.27
CA VAL A 46 5.14 -2.56 -17.88
C VAL A 46 5.21 -1.12 -17.38
N ILE A 47 6.27 -0.39 -17.72
CA ILE A 47 6.39 1.05 -17.42
C ILE A 47 5.26 1.83 -18.11
N ALA A 48 5.01 1.56 -19.39
CA ALA A 48 3.94 2.22 -20.14
C ALA A 48 2.55 1.91 -19.55
N ASP A 49 2.30 0.66 -19.15
CA ASP A 49 1.05 0.25 -18.50
C ASP A 49 0.84 0.96 -17.15
N ALA A 50 1.89 1.05 -16.32
CA ALA A 50 1.84 1.78 -15.07
C ALA A 50 1.58 3.29 -15.29
N GLN A 51 2.21 3.88 -16.31
CA GLN A 51 1.97 5.29 -16.67
C GLN A 51 0.55 5.52 -17.19
N ARG A 52 0.01 4.60 -18.02
CA ARG A 52 -1.39 4.62 -18.46
C ARG A 52 -2.35 4.60 -17.27
N LEU A 53 -2.11 3.71 -16.31
CA LEU A 53 -2.89 3.64 -15.07
C LEU A 53 -2.89 5.00 -14.35
N ALA A 54 -1.71 5.58 -14.10
CA ALA A 54 -1.59 6.87 -13.43
C ALA A 54 -2.29 8.01 -14.19
N SER A 55 -2.16 8.04 -15.52
CA SER A 55 -2.81 9.04 -16.36
C SER A 55 -4.33 8.89 -16.38
N GLY A 56 -4.84 7.65 -16.41
CA GLY A 56 -6.28 7.38 -16.39
C GLY A 56 -6.95 7.83 -15.08
N TYR A 57 -6.35 7.57 -13.91
CA TYR A 57 -6.90 8.12 -12.66
C TYR A 57 -6.90 9.66 -12.66
N ARG A 58 -5.85 10.30 -13.20
CA ARG A 58 -5.78 11.76 -13.29
C ARG A 58 -6.77 12.36 -14.27
N SER A 59 -7.09 11.68 -15.37
CA SER A 59 -8.07 12.17 -16.35
C SER A 59 -9.50 12.13 -15.82
N ILE A 60 -9.76 11.29 -14.82
CA ILE A 60 -11.06 11.14 -14.17
C ILE A 60 -11.27 12.21 -13.09
N VAL A 61 -10.21 12.70 -12.42
CA VAL A 61 -10.29 13.68 -11.32
C VAL A 61 -11.21 14.88 -11.62
N PRO A 62 -11.13 15.57 -12.77
CA PRO A 62 -11.98 16.73 -13.06
C PRO A 62 -13.48 16.42 -13.09
N LEU A 63 -13.85 15.14 -13.27
CA LEU A 63 -15.22 14.68 -13.47
C LEU A 63 -15.85 14.12 -12.19
N VAL A 64 -15.10 13.99 -11.09
CA VAL A 64 -15.60 13.40 -9.83
C VAL A 64 -16.92 14.04 -9.37
N ARG A 65 -17.07 15.36 -9.54
CA ARG A 65 -18.26 16.10 -9.07
C ARG A 65 -19.52 15.77 -9.86
N THR A 66 -19.41 15.15 -11.02
CA THR A 66 -20.54 14.76 -11.89
C THR A 66 -20.90 13.27 -11.74
N PHE A 67 -20.22 12.54 -10.85
CA PHE A 67 -20.42 11.11 -10.69
C PHE A 67 -21.80 10.76 -10.16
N ARG A 68 -22.38 9.73 -10.77
CA ARG A 68 -23.58 9.03 -10.31
C ARG A 68 -23.18 7.78 -9.52
N PRO A 69 -24.08 7.17 -8.74
CA PRO A 69 -23.79 5.94 -8.00
C PRO A 69 -23.18 4.81 -8.82
N ALA A 70 -23.59 4.67 -10.09
CA ALA A 70 -23.02 3.68 -11.01
C ALA A 70 -21.54 3.96 -11.35
N ASP A 71 -21.14 5.23 -11.46
CA ASP A 71 -19.76 5.63 -11.73
C ASP A 71 -18.86 5.30 -10.54
N TYR A 72 -19.35 5.53 -9.31
CA TYR A 72 -18.65 5.11 -8.10
C TYR A 72 -18.48 3.59 -8.04
N ALA A 73 -19.53 2.82 -8.33
CA ALA A 73 -19.46 1.36 -8.33
C ALA A 73 -18.45 0.82 -9.37
N LEU A 74 -18.46 1.39 -10.58
CA LEU A 74 -17.49 1.06 -11.63
C LEU A 74 -16.06 1.39 -11.20
N ASN A 75 -15.85 2.57 -10.62
CA ASN A 75 -14.54 3.00 -10.17
C ASN A 75 -13.94 2.09 -9.09
N ARG A 76 -14.77 1.59 -8.14
CA ARG A 76 -14.34 0.59 -7.15
C ARG A 76 -13.77 -0.68 -7.80
N GLN A 77 -14.49 -1.22 -8.77
CA GLN A 77 -14.05 -2.42 -9.50
C GLN A 77 -12.74 -2.17 -10.24
N VAL A 78 -12.65 -1.03 -10.92
CA VAL A 78 -11.44 -0.61 -11.64
C VAL A 78 -10.27 -0.46 -10.68
N ALA A 79 -10.46 0.10 -9.49
CA ALA A 79 -9.41 0.23 -8.48
C ALA A 79 -8.94 -1.06 -7.87
N ARG A 80 -9.85 -1.97 -7.54
CA ARG A 80 -9.47 -3.30 -7.09
C ARG A 80 -8.57 -3.97 -8.14
N ARG A 81 -9.01 -4.01 -9.40
CA ARG A 81 -8.22 -4.58 -10.51
C ARG A 81 -6.89 -3.86 -10.75
N SER A 82 -6.89 -2.53 -10.66
CA SER A 82 -5.68 -1.70 -10.81
C SER A 82 -4.64 -2.03 -9.75
N LEU A 83 -5.07 -2.15 -8.49
CA LEU A 83 -4.21 -2.46 -7.35
C LEU A 83 -3.77 -3.91 -7.35
N GLU A 84 -4.63 -4.86 -7.76
CA GLU A 84 -4.27 -6.26 -8.00
C GLU A 84 -3.19 -6.38 -9.08
N TRP A 85 -3.37 -5.66 -10.20
CA TRP A 85 -2.37 -5.62 -11.27
C TRP A 85 -1.04 -5.04 -10.77
N LEU A 86 -1.08 -3.89 -10.07
CA LEU A 86 0.13 -3.27 -9.52
C LEU A 86 0.85 -4.19 -8.54
N ALA A 87 0.13 -4.87 -7.64
CA ALA A 87 0.74 -5.79 -6.69
C ALA A 87 1.44 -6.97 -7.40
N ARG A 88 0.78 -7.59 -8.37
CA ARG A 88 1.36 -8.68 -9.18
C ARG A 88 2.55 -8.21 -10.01
N ALA A 89 2.43 -7.08 -10.69
CA ALA A 89 3.51 -6.52 -11.51
C ALA A 89 4.70 -6.09 -10.63
N THR A 90 4.45 -5.59 -9.42
CA THR A 90 5.49 -5.26 -8.43
C THR A 90 6.29 -6.49 -8.03
N ALA A 91 5.64 -7.63 -7.80
CA ALA A 91 6.36 -8.87 -7.48
C ALA A 91 7.31 -9.31 -8.60
N LEU A 92 6.94 -9.08 -9.86
CA LEU A 92 7.68 -9.54 -11.03
C LEU A 92 8.76 -8.56 -11.53
N TYR A 93 8.53 -7.25 -11.39
CA TYR A 93 9.35 -6.20 -11.99
C TYR A 93 9.77 -5.09 -11.02
N GLY A 94 9.25 -5.08 -9.80
CA GLY A 94 9.42 -3.98 -8.84
C GLY A 94 10.84 -3.75 -8.34
N ARG A 95 11.78 -4.65 -8.64
CA ARG A 95 13.22 -4.44 -8.35
C ARG A 95 13.90 -3.51 -9.34
N ASP A 96 13.35 -3.35 -10.55
CA ASP A 96 13.87 -2.38 -11.52
C ASP A 96 13.49 -0.96 -11.07
N PRO A 97 14.42 0.01 -10.98
CA PRO A 97 14.14 1.32 -10.37
C PRO A 97 13.28 2.20 -11.28
N LEU A 98 13.36 2.01 -12.60
CA LEU A 98 12.54 2.72 -13.57
C LEU A 98 11.10 2.20 -13.53
N VAL A 99 10.94 0.88 -13.44
CA VAL A 99 9.61 0.26 -13.24
C VAL A 99 9.03 0.68 -11.90
N ALA A 100 9.80 0.57 -10.82
CA ALA A 100 9.36 0.94 -9.49
C ALA A 100 8.93 2.41 -9.41
N ARG A 101 9.65 3.31 -10.07
CA ARG A 101 9.25 4.72 -10.20
C ARG A 101 7.88 4.85 -10.86
N ALA A 102 7.61 4.07 -11.91
CA ALA A 102 6.31 4.09 -12.57
C ALA A 102 5.23 3.57 -11.62
N PHE A 103 5.46 2.45 -10.93
CA PHE A 103 4.52 1.90 -9.95
C PHE A 103 4.23 2.84 -8.78
N LEU A 104 5.25 3.46 -8.18
CA LEU A 104 5.06 4.45 -7.11
C LEU A 104 4.18 5.62 -7.58
N ARG A 105 4.35 6.10 -8.82
CA ARG A 105 3.48 7.13 -9.40
C ARG A 105 2.04 6.65 -9.61
N SER A 106 1.84 5.38 -9.97
CA SER A 106 0.51 4.79 -10.12
C SER A 106 -0.19 4.63 -8.78
N TYR A 107 0.50 4.10 -7.77
CA TYR A 107 -0.02 4.05 -6.40
C TYR A 107 -0.37 5.44 -5.88
N ASP A 108 0.48 6.45 -6.12
CA ASP A 108 0.22 7.83 -5.73
C ASP A 108 -1.02 8.42 -6.42
N ALA A 109 -1.19 8.16 -7.72
CA ALA A 109 -2.36 8.62 -8.47
C ALA A 109 -3.66 7.97 -7.95
N ILE A 110 -3.64 6.66 -7.69
CA ILE A 110 -4.79 5.93 -7.13
C ILE A 110 -5.07 6.41 -5.69
N GLY A 111 -4.03 6.48 -4.86
CA GLY A 111 -4.14 6.89 -3.46
C GLY A 111 -4.67 8.31 -3.33
N GLY A 112 -4.10 9.26 -4.08
CA GLY A 112 -4.56 10.65 -4.10
C GLY A 112 -5.99 10.78 -4.61
N PHE A 113 -6.35 10.06 -5.67
CA PHE A 113 -7.72 10.02 -6.16
C PHE A 113 -8.71 9.61 -5.05
N TYR A 114 -8.45 8.53 -4.32
CA TYR A 114 -9.36 8.04 -3.30
C TYR A 114 -9.29 8.79 -1.97
N CYS A 115 -8.14 9.38 -1.65
CA CYS A 115 -7.97 10.25 -0.49
C CYS A 115 -8.78 11.54 -0.64
N ASP A 116 -8.64 12.21 -1.78
CA ASP A 116 -9.17 13.57 -1.99
C ASP A 116 -10.64 13.57 -2.44
N TYR A 117 -11.04 12.54 -3.18
CA TYR A 117 -12.33 12.50 -3.89
C TYR A 117 -13.21 11.30 -3.54
N GLY A 118 -12.74 10.44 -2.63
CA GLY A 118 -13.37 9.17 -2.32
C GLY A 118 -13.87 9.03 -0.87
N PRO A 119 -14.77 9.88 -0.32
CA PRO A 119 -15.45 9.54 0.93
C PRO A 119 -16.19 8.19 0.84
N PHE A 120 -16.52 7.74 -0.38
CA PHE A 120 -17.17 6.46 -0.68
C PHE A 120 -16.20 5.28 -0.94
N TYR A 121 -14.87 5.49 -1.05
CA TYR A 121 -13.91 4.40 -1.30
C TYR A 121 -12.51 4.65 -0.71
N ARG A 122 -12.46 5.06 0.56
CA ARG A 122 -11.22 5.18 1.34
C ARG A 122 -10.35 3.92 1.41
N PRO A 123 -10.89 2.68 1.41
CA PRO A 123 -10.08 1.47 1.38
C PRO A 123 -9.04 1.43 0.24
N GLY A 124 -9.40 1.97 -0.94
CA GLY A 124 -8.49 2.06 -2.09
C GLY A 124 -7.25 2.91 -1.80
N ALA A 125 -7.39 3.98 -1.03
CA ALA A 125 -6.26 4.83 -0.65
C ALA A 125 -5.32 4.14 0.36
N PHE A 126 -5.88 3.42 1.34
CA PHE A 126 -5.09 2.63 2.28
C PHE A 126 -4.23 1.58 1.57
N VAL A 127 -4.82 0.78 0.68
CA VAL A 127 -4.10 -0.25 -0.08
C VAL A 127 -3.05 0.38 -1.00
N ALA A 128 -3.37 1.50 -1.65
CA ALA A 128 -2.43 2.16 -2.54
C ALA A 128 -1.19 2.69 -1.80
N TYR A 129 -1.38 3.41 -0.69
CA TYR A 129 -0.26 3.92 0.10
C TYR A 129 0.50 2.82 0.83
N ALA A 130 -0.18 1.79 1.35
CA ALA A 130 0.50 0.61 1.91
C ALA A 130 1.36 -0.11 0.86
N GLY A 131 0.85 -0.30 -0.35
CA GLY A 131 1.58 -0.89 -1.47
C GLY A 131 2.81 -0.05 -1.87
N ALA A 132 2.66 1.26 -1.96
CA ALA A 132 3.75 2.18 -2.26
C ALA A 132 4.83 2.20 -1.18
N THR A 133 4.43 2.22 0.10
CA THR A 133 5.33 2.10 1.25
C THR A 133 6.14 0.81 1.18
N ARG A 134 5.50 -0.34 1.00
CA ARG A 134 6.19 -1.63 0.90
C ARG A 134 7.18 -1.67 -0.28
N LEU A 135 6.81 -1.14 -1.44
CA LEU A 135 7.70 -1.04 -2.60
C LEU A 135 8.91 -0.14 -2.30
N ALA A 136 8.71 1.05 -1.73
CA ALA A 136 9.79 1.95 -1.37
C ALA A 136 10.76 1.33 -0.34
N GLN A 137 10.24 0.58 0.64
CA GLN A 137 11.05 -0.16 1.61
C GLN A 137 11.95 -1.20 0.94
N ARG A 138 11.38 -2.01 0.04
CA ARG A 138 12.15 -3.05 -0.67
C ARG A 138 13.28 -2.45 -1.50
N LEU A 139 13.02 -1.35 -2.19
CA LEU A 139 14.05 -0.66 -2.99
C LEU A 139 15.17 -0.07 -2.14
N LEU A 140 14.83 0.41 -0.94
CA LEU A 140 15.82 0.90 0.03
C LEU A 140 16.73 -0.24 0.51
N LEU A 141 16.17 -1.42 0.77
CA LEU A 141 16.93 -2.61 1.18
C LEU A 141 17.78 -3.20 0.04
N ASP A 142 17.38 -3.00 -1.22
CA ASP A 142 18.18 -3.35 -2.38
C ASP A 142 19.34 -2.35 -2.66
N GLY A 143 19.52 -1.33 -1.80
CA GLY A 143 20.64 -0.38 -1.85
C GLY A 143 20.60 0.59 -3.03
N ARG A 144 19.44 0.78 -3.67
CA ARG A 144 19.28 1.64 -4.86
C ARG A 144 18.82 3.04 -4.45
N ASP A 145 19.48 4.10 -4.91
CA ASP A 145 19.04 5.52 -4.76
C ASP A 145 18.40 5.83 -3.38
N ASN A 146 19.12 5.48 -2.30
CA ASN A 146 18.59 5.42 -0.94
C ASN A 146 17.89 6.73 -0.50
N ASN A 147 18.51 7.88 -0.79
CA ASN A 147 17.96 9.18 -0.42
C ASN A 147 16.60 9.47 -1.06
N ARG A 148 16.35 8.91 -2.25
CA ARG A 148 15.07 9.09 -2.93
C ARG A 148 14.01 8.16 -2.37
N PHE A 149 14.30 6.87 -2.25
CA PHE A 149 13.28 5.93 -1.77
C PHE A 149 13.00 6.07 -0.28
N GLU A 150 13.94 6.58 0.50
CA GLU A 150 13.67 7.00 1.89
C GLU A 150 12.65 8.15 1.94
N ARG A 151 12.78 9.16 1.06
CA ARG A 151 11.78 10.24 0.96
C ARG A 151 10.41 9.74 0.50
N GLU A 152 10.36 8.87 -0.51
CA GLU A 152 9.08 8.28 -0.96
C GLU A 152 8.47 7.40 0.14
N LEU A 153 9.28 6.60 0.84
CA LEU A 153 8.86 5.80 1.97
C LEU A 153 8.19 6.66 3.05
N GLU A 154 8.85 7.72 3.50
CA GLU A 154 8.29 8.62 4.52
C GLU A 154 7.02 9.31 4.02
N ARG A 155 7.00 9.76 2.76
CA ARG A 155 5.82 10.38 2.14
C ARG A 155 4.61 9.46 2.13
N PHE A 156 4.76 8.24 1.61
CA PHE A 156 3.65 7.28 1.50
C PHE A 156 3.21 6.74 2.86
N ALA A 157 4.15 6.48 3.76
CA ALA A 157 3.82 6.03 5.11
C ALA A 157 3.05 7.11 5.88
N LEU A 158 3.42 8.39 5.74
CA LEU A 158 2.70 9.49 6.37
C LEU A 158 1.33 9.72 5.73
N ALA A 159 1.18 9.55 4.41
CA ALA A 159 -0.12 9.60 3.74
C ALA A 159 -1.06 8.52 4.29
N TYR A 160 -0.57 7.27 4.41
CA TYR A 160 -1.30 6.20 5.09
C TYR A 160 -1.65 6.57 6.54
N GLY A 161 -0.66 7.06 7.31
CA GLY A 161 -0.85 7.40 8.71
C GLY A 161 -1.87 8.52 8.93
N THR A 162 -1.94 9.49 8.01
CA THR A 162 -2.92 10.57 8.03
C THR A 162 -4.33 10.05 7.79
N LEU A 163 -4.50 9.12 6.85
CA LEU A 163 -5.78 8.43 6.64
C LEU A 163 -6.20 7.60 7.86
N ALA A 164 -5.26 6.88 8.47
CA ALA A 164 -5.50 6.09 9.67
C ALA A 164 -5.96 6.96 10.85
N ALA A 165 -5.31 8.11 11.05
CA ALA A 165 -5.67 9.09 12.06
C ALA A 165 -7.06 9.69 11.82
N PHE A 166 -7.35 10.14 10.59
CA PHE A 166 -8.64 10.73 10.24
C PHE A 166 -9.80 9.73 10.41
N ASN A 167 -9.59 8.47 10.06
CA ASN A 167 -10.61 7.43 10.20
C ASN A 167 -10.73 6.87 11.62
N GLY A 168 -9.82 7.24 12.53
CA GLY A 168 -9.74 6.65 13.85
C GLY A 168 -9.55 5.14 13.77
N ALA A 169 -8.70 4.66 12.85
CA ALA A 169 -8.41 3.24 12.70
C ALA A 169 -6.93 3.08 12.35
N LEU A 170 -6.12 2.78 13.38
CA LEU A 170 -4.68 2.52 13.19
C LEU A 170 -4.46 1.29 12.30
N GLN A 171 -5.27 0.26 12.52
CA GLN A 171 -5.27 -0.95 11.73
C GLN A 171 -6.54 -1.00 10.91
N THR A 172 -6.35 -1.29 9.64
CA THR A 172 -7.44 -1.54 8.72
C THR A 172 -7.26 -2.95 8.19
N SER A 173 -8.35 -3.62 7.86
CA SER A 173 -8.29 -4.86 7.09
C SER A 173 -7.70 -4.62 5.70
N TRP A 174 -7.67 -3.38 5.20
CA TRP A 174 -7.34 -3.02 3.83
C TRP A 174 -5.85 -2.72 3.63
N THR A 175 -5.02 -3.76 3.61
CA THR A 175 -3.56 -3.59 3.36
C THR A 175 -3.10 -4.18 2.03
N ALA A 176 -3.95 -4.96 1.37
CA ALA A 176 -3.71 -5.58 0.08
C ALA A 176 -4.94 -5.49 -0.83
N PRO A 177 -4.78 -5.67 -2.15
CA PRO A 177 -5.91 -5.53 -3.08
C PRO A 177 -7.07 -6.49 -2.83
N TYR A 178 -6.78 -7.71 -2.35
CA TYR A 178 -7.80 -8.72 -2.03
C TYR A 178 -8.59 -8.41 -0.75
N ASP A 179 -8.14 -7.45 0.05
CA ASP A 179 -8.88 -6.98 1.23
C ASP A 179 -9.98 -5.97 0.85
N LEU A 180 -9.96 -5.43 -0.38
CA LEU A 180 -10.89 -4.39 -0.80
C LEU A 180 -12.32 -4.93 -0.89
N PRO A 181 -13.31 -4.25 -0.28
CA PRO A 181 -14.70 -4.71 -0.26
C PRO A 181 -15.29 -4.70 -1.68
N GLU A 182 -16.11 -5.71 -1.99
CA GLU A 182 -16.79 -5.85 -3.29
C GLU A 182 -17.95 -4.86 -3.47
N SER A 183 -18.52 -4.41 -2.35
CA SER A 183 -19.59 -3.41 -2.27
C SER A 183 -19.17 -2.22 -1.41
N ASP A 184 -20.04 -1.21 -1.25
CA ASP A 184 -19.78 -0.13 -0.29
C ASP A 184 -19.45 -0.75 1.08
N PRO A 185 -18.36 -0.34 1.74
CA PRO A 185 -17.99 -0.92 3.02
C PRO A 185 -19.10 -0.65 4.03
N PRO A 186 -19.55 -1.67 4.79
CA PRO A 186 -20.34 -1.42 5.99
C PRO A 186 -19.51 -0.60 7.00
N ARG A 187 -20.17 -0.12 8.07
CA ARG A 187 -19.55 0.63 9.19
C ARG A 187 -18.17 0.04 9.59
N PRO A 188 -17.24 0.87 10.09
CA PRO A 188 -15.87 0.47 10.40
C PRO A 188 -15.83 -0.89 11.11
N GLU A 189 -15.22 -1.86 10.44
CA GLU A 189 -15.06 -3.22 10.95
C GLU A 189 -14.15 -3.23 12.18
N PRO A 190 -14.35 -4.19 13.11
CA PRO A 190 -13.54 -4.30 14.31
C PRO A 190 -12.05 -4.44 13.98
N THR A 191 -11.21 -3.91 14.87
CA THR A 191 -9.76 -4.05 14.84
C THR A 191 -9.37 -5.50 14.56
N VAL A 192 -8.63 -5.74 13.47
CA VAL A 192 -8.18 -7.09 13.10
C VAL A 192 -7.23 -7.60 14.19
N ALA A 193 -7.45 -8.84 14.63
CA ALA A 193 -6.57 -9.49 15.60
C ALA A 193 -5.15 -9.57 15.02
N LEU A 194 -4.20 -8.96 15.73
CA LEU A 194 -2.80 -9.01 15.38
C LEU A 194 -2.29 -10.45 15.45
N LYS A 195 -1.65 -10.90 14.37
CA LYS A 195 -0.91 -12.16 14.36
C LYS A 195 0.59 -11.87 14.38
N PRO A 196 1.38 -12.57 15.20
CA PRO A 196 2.82 -12.55 15.11
C PRO A 196 3.28 -12.93 13.69
N VAL A 197 4.37 -12.31 13.24
CA VAL A 197 5.03 -12.72 11.99
C VAL A 197 5.93 -13.91 12.30
N GLU A 198 5.72 -15.01 11.60
CA GLU A 198 6.47 -16.25 11.81
C GLU A 198 7.76 -16.25 10.96
N LEU A 199 8.82 -16.81 11.52
CA LEU A 199 10.06 -17.07 10.81
C LEU A 199 9.83 -18.22 9.81
N PRO A 200 10.24 -18.09 8.54
CA PRO A 200 10.04 -19.15 7.56
C PRO A 200 11.02 -20.31 7.79
N ASP A 201 10.59 -21.52 7.41
CA ASP A 201 11.47 -22.69 7.40
C ASP A 201 12.52 -22.58 6.29
N VAL A 202 13.79 -22.79 6.66
CA VAL A 202 14.93 -22.79 5.74
C VAL A 202 15.54 -24.18 5.70
N ASP A 203 15.75 -24.73 4.50
CA ASP A 203 16.44 -26.00 4.31
C ASP A 203 17.95 -25.83 4.55
N ILE A 204 18.37 -25.99 5.82
CA ILE A 204 19.76 -25.84 6.27
C ILE A 204 20.70 -26.78 5.50
N ALA A 205 20.22 -27.93 5.02
CA ALA A 205 21.05 -28.89 4.30
C ALA A 205 21.57 -28.32 2.97
N ARG A 206 20.87 -27.33 2.39
CA ARG A 206 21.26 -26.67 1.13
C ARG A 206 22.19 -25.47 1.31
N LEU A 207 22.40 -25.02 2.55
CA LEU A 207 23.25 -23.88 2.84
C LEU A 207 24.71 -24.30 2.98
N ASP A 208 25.63 -23.51 2.43
CA ASP A 208 27.06 -23.63 2.69
C ASP A 208 27.42 -23.13 4.11
N ALA A 209 28.70 -23.22 4.50
CA ALA A 209 29.13 -22.86 5.85
C ALA A 209 28.91 -21.37 6.18
N GLU A 210 29.10 -20.48 5.21
CA GLU A 210 28.94 -19.03 5.39
C GLU A 210 27.47 -18.67 5.50
N GLN A 211 26.64 -19.21 4.60
CA GLN A 211 25.18 -19.06 4.62
C GLN A 211 24.56 -19.63 5.90
N ARG A 212 25.09 -20.73 6.44
CA ARG A 212 24.64 -21.28 7.73
C ARG A 212 24.93 -20.34 8.88
N ALA A 213 26.12 -19.74 8.92
CA ALA A 213 26.47 -18.77 9.95
C ALA A 213 25.56 -17.53 9.86
N ALA A 214 25.36 -16.98 8.66
CA ALA A 214 24.46 -15.85 8.43
C ALA A 214 23.00 -16.19 8.77
N TRP A 215 22.56 -17.42 8.50
CA TRP A 215 21.23 -17.89 8.88
C TRP A 215 21.05 -17.96 10.40
N ILE A 216 22.03 -18.51 11.14
CA ILE A 216 21.99 -18.58 12.60
C ILE A 216 21.86 -17.17 13.20
N GLU A 217 22.69 -16.22 12.75
CA GLU A 217 22.60 -14.83 13.21
C GLU A 217 21.23 -14.22 12.88
N THR A 218 20.72 -14.48 11.67
CA THR A 218 19.40 -13.98 11.25
C THR A 218 18.28 -14.55 12.13
N GLN A 219 18.34 -15.84 12.47
CA GLN A 219 17.38 -16.51 13.34
C GLN A 219 17.40 -15.90 14.76
N GLU A 220 18.58 -15.69 15.33
CA GLU A 220 18.74 -15.07 16.65
C GLU A 220 18.17 -13.64 16.66
N ARG A 221 18.51 -12.83 15.65
CA ARG A 221 18.00 -11.46 15.52
C ARG A 221 16.48 -11.44 15.33
N PHE A 222 15.94 -12.33 14.51
CA PHE A 222 14.50 -12.42 14.29
C PHE A 222 13.77 -12.79 15.59
N GLY A 223 14.27 -13.78 16.32
CA GLY A 223 13.73 -14.22 17.61
C GLY A 223 13.73 -13.11 18.67
N SER A 224 14.68 -12.18 18.62
CA SER A 224 14.72 -11.01 19.51
C SER A 224 13.80 -9.87 19.06
N ILE A 225 13.73 -9.58 17.75
CA ILE A 225 13.07 -8.38 17.23
C ILE A 225 11.58 -8.61 16.97
N ALA A 226 11.18 -9.75 16.39
CA ALA A 226 9.80 -10.01 16.01
C ALA A 226 8.81 -9.91 17.20
N PRO A 227 9.11 -10.46 18.40
CA PRO A 227 8.22 -10.31 19.56
C PRO A 227 8.06 -8.85 20.01
N ARG A 228 9.15 -8.06 19.99
CA ARG A 228 9.14 -6.64 20.38
C ARG A 228 8.35 -5.78 19.40
N VAL A 229 8.44 -6.08 18.11
CA VAL A 229 7.62 -5.46 17.07
C VAL A 229 6.15 -5.80 17.29
N TYR A 230 5.82 -7.07 17.54
CA TYR A 230 4.46 -7.51 17.83
C TYR A 230 3.88 -6.81 19.06
N GLU A 231 4.60 -6.78 20.18
CA GLU A 231 4.21 -6.08 21.41
C GLU A 231 3.94 -4.59 21.15
N ALA A 232 4.85 -3.90 20.45
CA ALA A 232 4.67 -2.49 20.11
C ALA A 232 3.39 -2.26 19.28
N ARG A 233 3.04 -3.17 18.37
CA ARG A 233 1.78 -3.10 17.60
C ARG A 233 0.56 -3.31 18.48
N VAL A 234 0.61 -4.24 19.44
CA VAL A 234 -0.48 -4.47 20.40
C VAL A 234 -0.71 -3.22 21.24
N LEU A 235 0.34 -2.66 21.83
CA LEU A 235 0.24 -1.43 22.64
C LEU A 235 -0.27 -0.23 21.83
N LEU A 236 0.17 -0.11 20.58
CA LEU A 236 -0.31 0.92 19.66
C LEU A 236 -1.80 0.78 19.33
N ASN A 237 -2.28 -0.44 19.14
CA ASN A 237 -3.71 -0.72 18.96
C ASN A 237 -4.50 -0.33 20.21
N GLU A 238 -4.05 -0.74 21.39
CA GLU A 238 -4.70 -0.39 22.66
C GLU A 238 -4.72 1.13 22.89
N LEU A 239 -3.64 1.84 22.53
CA LEU A 239 -3.62 3.30 22.55
C LEU A 239 -4.63 3.88 21.55
N SER A 240 -4.66 3.39 20.31
CA SER A 240 -5.60 3.84 19.29
C SER A 240 -7.05 3.66 19.77
N ASP A 241 -7.41 2.50 20.31
CA ASP A 241 -8.75 2.21 20.82
C ASP A 241 -9.13 3.12 22.00
N ARG A 242 -8.18 3.41 22.91
CA ARG A 242 -8.41 4.34 24.03
C ARG A 242 -8.63 5.77 23.53
N LEU A 243 -7.81 6.25 22.60
CA LEU A 243 -7.94 7.59 22.04
C LEU A 243 -9.25 7.75 21.27
N GLN A 244 -9.64 6.75 20.48
CA GLN A 244 -10.92 6.75 19.75
C GLN A 244 -12.12 6.87 20.69
N ARG A 245 -12.12 6.17 21.84
CA ARG A 245 -13.17 6.31 22.88
C ARG A 245 -13.25 7.72 23.46
N GLN A 246 -12.18 8.48 23.39
CA GLN A 246 -12.11 9.89 23.82
C GLN A 246 -12.34 10.87 22.65
N HIS A 247 -12.68 10.36 21.46
CA HIS A 247 -12.78 11.15 20.23
C HIS A 247 -11.47 11.87 19.84
N ILE A 248 -10.33 11.26 20.20
CA ILE A 248 -8.99 11.73 19.85
C ILE A 248 -8.41 10.79 18.79
N ALA A 249 -7.81 11.35 17.74
CA ALA A 249 -7.09 10.57 16.73
C ALA A 249 -5.67 10.25 17.22
N LEU A 250 -5.18 9.04 16.90
CA LEU A 250 -3.76 8.73 17.05
C LEU A 250 -2.93 9.63 16.13
N HIS A 251 -1.74 10.02 16.57
CA HIS A 251 -0.85 10.84 15.76
C HIS A 251 -0.47 10.11 14.43
N PRO A 252 -0.58 10.76 13.25
CA PRO A 252 -0.29 10.14 11.95
C PRO A 252 1.08 9.45 11.85
N VAL A 253 2.09 10.02 12.51
CA VAL A 253 3.46 9.47 12.51
C VAL A 253 3.52 8.11 13.21
N ASP A 254 2.70 7.88 14.24
CA ASP A 254 2.69 6.57 14.94
C ASP A 254 2.08 5.49 14.05
N ALA A 255 1.02 5.82 13.32
CA ALA A 255 0.46 4.93 12.30
C ALA A 255 1.42 4.67 11.13
N ALA A 256 2.12 5.70 10.66
CA ALA A 256 3.16 5.56 9.64
C ALA A 256 4.31 4.66 10.10
N ASN A 257 4.79 4.85 11.34
CA ASN A 257 5.85 4.02 11.92
C ASN A 257 5.39 2.58 12.15
N ALA A 258 4.15 2.36 12.57
CA ALA A 258 3.57 1.02 12.70
C ALA A 258 3.59 0.27 11.36
N LEU A 259 3.16 0.93 10.28
CA LEU A 259 3.19 0.37 8.93
C LEU A 259 4.63 0.05 8.49
N LYS A 260 5.56 0.99 8.67
CA LYS A 260 6.97 0.80 8.29
C LYS A 260 7.62 -0.36 9.06
N MET A 261 7.46 -0.39 10.37
CA MET A 261 8.01 -1.43 11.24
C MET A 261 7.52 -2.82 10.82
N GLN A 262 6.20 -2.96 10.60
CA GLN A 262 5.61 -4.21 10.11
C GLN A 262 6.15 -4.59 8.72
N GLY A 263 6.21 -3.63 7.80
CA GLY A 263 6.70 -3.88 6.44
C GLY A 263 8.16 -4.32 6.39
N TYR A 264 9.02 -3.80 7.27
CA TYR A 264 10.40 -4.29 7.37
C TYR A 264 10.49 -5.72 7.91
N LEU A 265 9.64 -6.09 8.87
CA LEU A 265 9.57 -7.46 9.39
C LEU A 265 9.06 -8.44 8.32
N GLU A 266 8.04 -8.05 7.55
CA GLU A 266 7.53 -8.83 6.41
C GLU A 266 8.60 -9.00 5.31
N ASN A 267 9.33 -7.93 4.99
CA ASN A 267 10.43 -7.99 4.03
C ASN A 267 11.57 -8.90 4.51
N ALA A 268 11.88 -8.92 5.81
CA ALA A 268 12.89 -9.84 6.35
C ALA A 268 12.51 -11.30 6.10
N VAL A 269 11.23 -11.67 6.27
CA VAL A 269 10.74 -13.02 5.95
C VAL A 269 10.91 -13.35 4.48
N ASP A 270 10.54 -12.45 3.57
CA ASP A 270 10.71 -12.64 2.13
C ASP A 270 12.21 -12.80 1.77
N LEU A 271 13.09 -11.99 2.36
CA LEU A 271 14.53 -12.05 2.14
C LEU A 271 15.16 -13.34 2.68
N VAL A 272 14.69 -13.85 3.83
CA VAL A 272 15.12 -15.16 4.36
C VAL A 272 14.73 -16.28 3.40
N ARG A 273 13.51 -16.26 2.86
CA ARG A 273 13.07 -17.26 1.86
C ARG A 273 13.93 -17.23 0.59
N GLU A 274 14.48 -16.07 0.25
CA GLU A 274 15.38 -15.87 -0.87
C GLU A 274 16.85 -16.19 -0.56
N GLY A 275 17.19 -16.56 0.68
CA GLY A 275 18.56 -16.80 1.12
C GLY A 275 19.42 -15.53 1.26
N ARG A 276 18.79 -14.35 1.31
CA ARG A 276 19.45 -13.04 1.42
C ARG A 276 19.58 -12.62 2.89
N PHE A 277 20.32 -13.39 3.68
CA PHE A 277 20.40 -13.25 5.14
C PHE A 277 20.91 -11.87 5.59
N ASP A 278 21.98 -11.34 5.00
CA ASP A 278 22.51 -10.02 5.38
C ASP A 278 21.50 -8.89 5.17
N THR A 279 20.78 -8.90 4.05
CA THR A 279 19.72 -7.92 3.78
C THR A 279 18.53 -8.13 4.73
N ALA A 280 18.22 -9.38 5.11
CA ALA A 280 17.20 -9.66 6.13
C ALA A 280 17.60 -9.08 7.50
N ILE A 281 18.87 -9.17 7.89
CA ILE A 281 19.41 -8.55 9.10
C ILE A 281 19.28 -7.02 9.04
N GLU A 282 19.56 -6.39 7.90
CA GLU A 282 19.33 -4.95 7.73
C GLU A 282 17.84 -4.60 7.90
N ALA A 283 16.94 -5.37 7.29
CA ALA A 283 15.50 -5.17 7.43
C ALA A 283 15.06 -5.28 8.89
N LEU A 284 15.52 -6.30 9.62
CA LEU A 284 15.25 -6.47 11.06
C LEU A 284 15.78 -5.28 11.88
N THR A 285 16.99 -4.81 11.59
CA THR A 285 17.59 -3.65 12.26
C THR A 285 16.76 -2.40 12.04
N ARG A 286 16.28 -2.17 10.81
CA ARG A 286 15.39 -1.05 10.49
C ARG A 286 14.02 -1.18 11.18
N ALA A 287 13.48 -2.40 11.30
CA ALA A 287 12.24 -2.65 12.04
C ALA A 287 12.38 -2.23 13.51
N ASP A 288 13.46 -2.64 14.20
CA ASP A 288 13.69 -2.26 15.61
C ASP A 288 13.98 -0.75 15.77
N TYR A 289 14.69 -0.15 14.80
CA TYR A 289 14.92 1.29 14.79
C TYR A 289 13.61 2.08 14.67
N VAL A 290 12.70 1.68 13.78
CA VAL A 290 11.38 2.32 13.66
C VAL A 290 10.53 2.08 14.91
N ARG A 291 10.58 0.88 15.50
CA ARG A 291 9.93 0.58 16.79
C ARG A 291 10.40 1.56 17.87
N ALA A 292 11.69 1.84 17.97
CA ALA A 292 12.26 2.77 18.95
C ALA A 292 11.79 4.23 18.76
N LYS A 293 11.23 4.59 17.60
CA LYS A 293 10.61 5.91 17.37
C LYS A 293 9.21 6.04 17.98
N LEU A 294 8.56 4.94 18.36
CA LEU A 294 7.21 4.92 18.96
C LEU A 294 7.22 5.26 20.46
N LYS A 295 7.97 6.31 20.84
CA LYS A 295 8.13 6.72 22.26
C LYS A 295 6.81 7.08 22.93
N SER A 296 5.83 7.57 22.15
CA SER A 296 4.46 7.87 22.61
C SER A 296 3.72 6.64 23.17
N VAL A 297 4.15 5.42 22.83
CA VAL A 297 3.45 4.17 23.16
C VAL A 297 4.23 3.32 24.16
N THR A 298 5.56 3.38 24.15
CA THR A 298 6.41 2.52 24.98
C THR A 298 6.65 3.04 26.40
N GLY A 299 6.20 4.26 26.73
CA GLY A 299 6.42 4.85 28.05
C GLY A 299 7.90 5.06 28.41
N GLN A 300 8.77 5.13 27.39
CA GLN A 300 10.22 5.34 27.49
C GLN A 300 10.65 6.67 26.88
#